data_AF-A0A7R9HBK4-F1
#
_entry.id   AF-A0A7R9HBK4-F1
#
_cell.length_a   1.000
_cell.length_b   1.000
_cell.length_c   1.000
_cell.angle_alpha   90.00
_cell.angle_beta   90.00
_cell.angle_gamma   90.00
#
_symmetry.space_group_name_H-M   'P 1'
#
loop_
_entity.id
_entity.type
_entity.pdbx_description
1 polymer ?
#
loop_
_entity_poly.entity_id
_entity_poly.type
_entity_poly.pdbx_seq_one_letter_code
_entity_poly.pdbx_strand_id
1 'polypeptide(L)'
;KLGARRIHTVRTRGGNKKYRALRLDQGNFSWGSEGTTRKSRIIDVVYNASNNELVRTKTLVKNAIVTIDATPFRQWYESHYALPLGRKKGTKLPEGDADILSKKRSKKVEKKYKARQRLAKVETLLEEQFQSSRVLACISSRPGQCGRADGYLLEGKELEFYNRKIKAKKGK
;
A
#
# COMPACT_ATOMS: atom_id res chain seq x y z
N LYS A 1 -1.28 -4.60 -17.29
CA LYS A 1 -1.88 -3.24 -17.29
C LYS A 1 -2.86 -3.12 -16.13
N LEU A 2 -3.22 -1.90 -15.74
CA LEU A 2 -4.29 -1.69 -14.75
C LEU A 2 -5.66 -2.03 -15.34
N GLY A 3 -6.52 -2.70 -14.57
CA GLY A 3 -7.88 -3.04 -14.95
C GLY A 3 -8.34 -4.37 -14.36
N ALA A 4 -9.60 -4.74 -14.64
CA ALA A 4 -10.22 -5.96 -14.11
C ALA A 4 -9.34 -7.20 -14.34
N ARG A 5 -9.18 -8.01 -13.29
CA ARG A 5 -8.27 -9.15 -13.24
C ARG A 5 -8.44 -10.08 -14.45
N ARG A 6 -7.38 -10.20 -15.25
CA ARG A 6 -7.28 -11.15 -16.38
C ARG A 6 -5.90 -11.79 -16.39
N ILE A 7 -5.87 -13.11 -16.17
CA ILE A 7 -4.65 -13.91 -16.06
C ILE A 7 -4.80 -15.13 -16.97
N HIS A 8 -3.81 -15.38 -17.82
CA HIS A 8 -3.75 -16.58 -18.66
C HIS A 8 -2.71 -17.56 -18.09
N THR A 9 -3.07 -18.84 -18.04
CA THR A 9 -2.15 -19.91 -17.65
C THR A 9 -1.39 -20.40 -18.88
N VAL A 10 -0.08 -20.58 -18.75
CA VAL A 10 0.80 -21.06 -19.81
C VAL A 10 1.54 -22.29 -19.32
N ARG A 11 1.45 -23.40 -20.05
CA ARG A 11 2.26 -24.61 -19.80
C ARG A 11 3.70 -24.33 -20.21
N THR A 12 4.65 -24.75 -19.39
CA THR A 12 6.09 -24.59 -19.63
C THR A 12 6.79 -25.95 -19.62
N ARG A 13 8.10 -25.95 -19.93
CA ARG A 13 8.94 -27.15 -19.90
C ARG A 13 8.78 -27.93 -18.59
N GLY A 14 8.76 -29.26 -18.69
CA GLY A 14 8.57 -30.16 -17.54
C GLY A 14 7.14 -30.23 -17.02
N GLY A 15 6.14 -29.80 -17.80
CA GLY A 15 4.73 -29.86 -17.39
C GLY A 15 4.30 -28.79 -16.38
N ASN A 16 5.21 -27.91 -15.98
CA ASN A 16 4.94 -26.80 -15.05
C ASN A 16 4.01 -25.75 -15.65
N LYS A 17 3.46 -24.87 -14.81
CA LYS A 17 2.56 -23.77 -15.20
C LYS A 17 3.13 -22.41 -14.79
N LYS A 18 2.92 -21.40 -15.62
CA LYS A 18 3.13 -19.98 -15.31
C LYS A 18 1.85 -19.19 -15.52
N TYR A 19 1.73 -18.06 -14.83
CA TYR A 19 0.55 -17.21 -14.86
C TYR A 19 0.91 -15.84 -15.43
N ARG A 20 0.34 -15.52 -16.60
CA ARG A 20 0.57 -14.26 -17.31
C ARG A 20 -0.54 -13.28 -16.94
N ALA A 21 -0.25 -12.36 -16.03
CA ALA A 21 -1.14 -11.24 -15.76
C ALA A 21 -1.17 -10.28 -16.95
N LEU A 22 -2.33 -10.19 -17.61
CA LEU A 22 -2.59 -9.19 -18.65
C LEU A 22 -3.16 -7.92 -18.01
N ARG A 23 -4.08 -8.08 -17.07
CA ARG A 23 -4.71 -7.00 -16.30
C ARG A 23 -4.78 -7.37 -14.83
N LEU A 24 -4.40 -6.43 -13.96
CA LEU A 24 -4.53 -6.51 -12.50
C LEU A 24 -4.87 -5.13 -11.98
N ASP A 25 -5.72 -5.07 -10.96
CA ASP A 25 -6.13 -3.86 -10.25
C ASP A 25 -5.90 -3.98 -8.74
N GLN A 26 -5.52 -5.16 -8.25
CA GLN A 26 -5.29 -5.44 -6.83
C GLN A 26 -4.00 -6.23 -6.64
N GLY A 27 -3.36 -6.04 -5.49
CA GLY A 27 -2.15 -6.72 -5.07
C GLY A 27 -2.11 -6.91 -3.57
N ASN A 28 -1.22 -7.78 -3.08
CA ASN A 28 -0.98 -7.92 -1.65
C ASN A 28 0.26 -7.11 -1.26
N PHE A 29 0.08 -6.09 -0.42
CA PHE A 29 1.13 -5.16 -0.04
C PHE A 29 1.45 -5.28 1.45
N SER A 30 2.74 -5.28 1.77
CA SER A 30 3.23 -5.31 3.15
C SER A 30 3.61 -3.92 3.65
N TRP A 31 3.21 -3.58 4.86
CA TRP A 31 3.71 -2.45 5.62
C TRP A 31 4.81 -2.97 6.55
N GLY A 32 6.06 -2.69 6.19
CA GLY A 32 7.25 -3.33 6.77
C GLY A 32 7.47 -3.00 8.25
N SER A 33 7.42 -1.73 8.60
CA SER A 33 7.60 -1.26 9.99
C SER A 33 6.60 -1.87 10.97
N GLU A 34 5.36 -2.08 10.54
CA GLU A 34 4.25 -2.58 11.36
C GLU A 34 4.03 -4.10 11.23
N GLY A 35 4.76 -4.78 10.35
CA GLY A 35 4.65 -6.23 10.12
C GLY A 35 3.27 -6.69 9.64
N THR A 36 2.50 -5.82 8.98
CA THR A 36 1.13 -6.11 8.52
C THR A 36 1.07 -6.17 7.00
N THR A 37 0.22 -7.04 6.46
CA THR A 37 0.05 -7.20 5.01
C THR A 37 -1.42 -7.14 4.67
N ARG A 38 -1.78 -6.35 3.66
CA ARG A 38 -3.16 -6.15 3.24
C ARG A 38 -3.30 -6.18 1.72
N LYS A 39 -4.41 -6.76 1.28
CA LYS A 39 -4.85 -6.65 -0.09
C LYS A 39 -5.32 -5.23 -0.33
N SER A 40 -4.70 -4.55 -1.29
CA SER A 40 -5.04 -3.17 -1.65
C SER A 40 -5.18 -3.02 -3.15
N ARG A 41 -6.00 -2.05 -3.56
CA ARG A 41 -6.20 -1.69 -4.96
C ARG A 41 -5.04 -0.84 -5.44
N ILE A 42 -4.50 -1.19 -6.61
CA ILE A 42 -3.48 -0.41 -7.31
C ILE A 42 -4.22 0.67 -8.10
N ILE A 43 -3.91 1.93 -7.82
CA ILE A 43 -4.57 3.08 -8.41
C ILE A 43 -3.83 3.54 -9.66
N ASP A 44 -2.51 3.69 -9.57
CA ASP A 44 -1.70 4.19 -10.67
C ASP A 44 -0.25 3.72 -10.59
N VAL A 45 0.46 3.79 -11.72
CA VAL A 45 1.92 3.60 -11.80
C VAL A 45 2.56 4.98 -11.91
N VAL A 46 3.40 5.35 -10.94
CA VAL A 46 3.93 6.73 -10.86
C VAL A 46 5.40 6.83 -11.25
N TYR A 47 6.16 5.75 -11.09
CA TYR A 47 7.58 5.76 -11.45
C TYR A 47 8.05 4.37 -11.85
N ASN A 48 8.93 4.34 -12.83
CA ASN A 48 9.66 3.15 -13.24
C ASN A 48 11.12 3.55 -13.46
N ALA A 49 12.04 2.77 -12.89
CA ALA A 49 13.47 3.03 -13.00
C ALA A 49 14.04 2.68 -14.38
N SER A 50 13.46 1.70 -15.06
CA SER A 50 14.03 1.14 -16.30
C SER A 50 13.54 1.84 -17.56
N ASN A 51 12.26 2.23 -17.63
CA ASN A 51 11.69 2.87 -18.82
C ASN A 51 10.48 3.75 -18.48
N ASN A 52 10.51 5.01 -18.91
CA ASN A 52 9.43 6.00 -18.70
C ASN A 52 8.13 5.64 -19.44
N GLU A 53 8.21 4.98 -20.59
CA GLU A 53 7.02 4.57 -21.36
C GLU A 53 6.14 3.58 -20.58
N LEU A 54 6.73 2.82 -19.65
CA LEU A 54 5.99 1.91 -18.78
C LEU A 54 5.12 2.64 -17.76
N VAL A 55 5.49 3.87 -17.39
CA VAL A 55 4.67 4.75 -16.55
C VAL A 55 3.48 5.26 -17.37
N ARG A 56 3.76 5.81 -18.57
CA ARG A 56 2.71 6.34 -19.47
C ARG A 56 1.66 5.30 -19.83
N THR A 57 2.07 4.05 -20.08
CA THR A 57 1.18 2.94 -20.43
C THR A 57 0.59 2.20 -19.22
N LYS A 58 0.92 2.61 -18.00
CA LYS A 58 0.47 1.98 -16.73
C LYS A 58 0.77 0.48 -16.69
N THR A 59 2.00 0.13 -17.07
CA THR A 59 2.47 -1.26 -17.15
C THR A 59 3.06 -1.71 -15.81
N LEU A 60 2.53 -2.80 -15.27
CA LEU A 60 2.95 -3.36 -13.99
C LEU A 60 4.13 -4.32 -14.20
N VAL A 61 5.29 -3.97 -13.65
CA VAL A 61 6.51 -4.80 -13.66
C VAL A 61 7.14 -4.83 -12.27
N LYS A 62 8.09 -5.75 -12.05
CA LYS A 62 8.87 -5.76 -10.81
C LYS A 62 9.59 -4.43 -10.64
N ASN A 63 9.62 -3.93 -9.42
CA ASN A 63 10.24 -2.68 -8.98
C ASN A 63 9.58 -1.41 -9.53
N ALA A 64 8.37 -1.50 -10.10
CA ALA A 64 7.58 -0.32 -10.42
C ALA A 64 7.04 0.30 -9.12
N ILE A 65 7.09 1.63 -9.04
CA ILE A 65 6.50 2.38 -7.95
C ILE A 65 5.07 2.74 -8.33
N VAL A 66 4.15 2.35 -7.47
CA VAL A 66 2.71 2.47 -7.67
C VAL A 66 2.07 3.22 -6.51
N THR A 67 0.97 3.91 -6.78
CA THR A 67 0.09 4.43 -5.72
C THR A 67 -0.99 3.39 -5.44
N ILE A 68 -1.15 3.01 -4.18
CA ILE A 68 -2.18 2.06 -3.73
C ILE A 68 -3.15 2.73 -2.76
N ASP A 69 -4.32 2.13 -2.58
CA ASP A 69 -5.30 2.56 -1.59
C ASP A 69 -4.76 2.32 -0.16
N ALA A 70 -4.79 3.36 0.67
CA ALA A 70 -4.31 3.32 2.05
C ALA A 70 -5.35 2.79 3.05
N THR A 71 -6.63 2.72 2.65
CA THR A 71 -7.76 2.40 3.54
C THR A 71 -7.59 1.08 4.30
N PRO A 72 -7.16 -0.03 3.68
CA PRO A 72 -6.97 -1.29 4.42
C PRO A 72 -5.92 -1.21 5.54
N PHE A 73 -4.89 -0.39 5.35
CA PHE A 73 -3.83 -0.19 6.34
C PHE A 73 -4.28 0.77 7.46
N ARG A 74 -5.00 1.84 7.10
CA ARG A 74 -5.60 2.77 8.06
C ARG A 74 -6.58 2.07 8.99
N GLN A 75 -7.50 1.25 8.44
CA GLN A 75 -8.45 0.47 9.23
C GLN A 75 -7.75 -0.49 10.19
N TRP A 76 -6.66 -1.13 9.75
CA TRP A 76 -5.84 -1.97 10.62
C TRP A 76 -5.18 -1.17 11.74
N TYR A 77 -4.57 -0.03 11.43
CA TYR A 77 -3.89 0.83 12.40
C TYR A 77 -4.87 1.32 13.48
N GLU A 78 -6.03 1.82 13.06
CA GLU A 78 -7.09 2.30 13.96
C GLU A 78 -7.63 1.17 14.85
N SER A 79 -7.74 -0.05 14.32
CA SER A 79 -8.13 -1.23 15.10
C SER A 79 -7.03 -1.73 16.05
N HIS A 80 -5.76 -1.62 15.65
CA HIS A 80 -4.63 -2.17 16.39
C HIS A 80 -4.18 -1.26 17.54
N TYR A 81 -4.11 0.05 17.27
CA TYR A 81 -3.63 1.08 18.20
C TYR A 81 -4.75 1.90 18.85
N ALA A 82 -5.99 1.85 18.33
CA ALA A 82 -7.08 2.71 18.77
C ALA A 82 -6.73 4.21 18.69
N LEU A 83 -5.92 4.58 17.68
CA LEU A 83 -5.52 5.95 17.37
C LEU A 83 -5.91 6.29 15.94
N PRO A 84 -6.31 7.54 15.66
CA PRO A 84 -6.63 7.96 14.30
C PRO A 84 -5.34 8.10 13.48
N LEU A 85 -5.37 7.72 12.20
CA LEU A 85 -4.26 7.91 11.26
C LEU A 85 -4.74 8.58 9.99
N GLY A 86 -4.03 9.61 9.54
CA GLY A 86 -4.31 10.27 8.26
C GLY A 86 -5.65 10.99 8.19
N ARG A 87 -6.19 11.47 9.31
CA ARG A 87 -7.45 12.24 9.33
C ARG A 87 -7.17 13.72 9.51
N LYS A 88 -7.78 14.56 8.67
CA LYS A 88 -7.77 16.01 8.87
C LYS A 88 -8.49 16.35 10.18
N LYS A 89 -7.82 17.13 11.03
CA LYS A 89 -8.41 17.67 12.27
C LYS A 89 -9.73 18.38 11.93
N GLY A 90 -10.82 18.02 12.61
CA GLY A 90 -12.15 18.63 12.43
C GLY A 90 -13.09 17.93 11.44
N THR A 91 -12.67 16.89 10.72
CA THR A 91 -13.59 16.12 9.85
C THR A 91 -14.34 15.07 10.68
N LYS A 92 -15.67 15.05 10.58
CA LYS A 92 -16.50 14.02 11.24
C LYS A 92 -16.09 12.64 10.75
N LEU A 93 -15.79 11.74 11.69
CA LEU A 93 -15.47 10.35 11.40
C LEU A 93 -16.75 9.65 10.90
N PRO A 94 -16.69 8.80 9.86
CA PRO A 94 -17.80 7.91 9.56
C PRO A 94 -18.11 7.04 10.79
N GLU A 95 -19.40 6.77 11.02
CA GLU A 95 -19.95 6.21 12.25
C GLU A 95 -19.23 4.92 12.69
N GLY A 96 -19.01 3.98 11.75
CA GLY A 96 -18.32 2.72 12.04
C GLY A 96 -16.84 2.85 12.45
N ASP A 97 -16.14 3.90 11.99
CA ASP A 97 -14.76 4.14 12.41
C ASP A 97 -14.70 4.86 13.78
N ALA A 98 -15.69 5.70 14.08
CA ALA A 98 -15.82 6.38 15.37
C ALA A 98 -16.07 5.38 16.51
N ASP A 99 -16.84 4.34 16.24
CA ASP A 99 -17.12 3.27 17.19
C ASP A 99 -15.87 2.48 17.57
N ILE A 100 -14.98 2.19 16.60
CA ILE A 100 -13.74 1.45 16.87
C ILE A 100 -12.81 2.25 17.79
N LEU A 101 -12.68 3.56 17.57
CA LEU A 101 -11.87 4.42 18.44
C LEU A 101 -12.49 4.58 19.82
N SER A 102 -13.78 4.93 19.89
CA SER A 102 -14.45 5.32 21.13
C SER A 102 -14.97 4.15 21.98
N LYS A 103 -14.83 2.91 21.51
CA LYS A 103 -15.28 1.71 22.22
C LYS A 103 -14.76 1.65 23.66
N LYS A 104 -15.70 1.59 24.62
CA LYS A 104 -15.39 1.27 26.02
C LYS A 104 -14.76 -0.12 26.12
N ARG A 105 -13.62 -0.20 26.78
CA ARG A 105 -12.81 -1.42 26.93
C ARG A 105 -12.64 -1.73 28.41
N SER A 106 -12.47 -3.01 28.75
CA SER A 106 -12.14 -3.40 30.13
C SER A 106 -10.74 -2.92 30.52
N LYS A 107 -10.50 -2.73 31.83
CA LYS A 107 -9.22 -2.20 32.35
C LYS A 107 -7.99 -2.96 31.85
N LYS A 108 -8.06 -4.31 31.75
CA LYS A 108 -6.98 -5.16 31.21
C LYS A 108 -6.70 -4.87 29.73
N VAL A 109 -7.76 -4.70 28.93
CA VAL A 109 -7.66 -4.40 27.50
C VAL A 109 -7.13 -2.98 27.29
N GLU A 110 -7.60 -2.01 28.08
CA GLU A 110 -7.10 -0.63 28.01
C GLU A 110 -5.59 -0.55 28.31
N LYS A 111 -5.11 -1.28 29.32
CA LYS A 111 -3.67 -1.39 29.61
C LYS A 111 -2.87 -1.94 28.43
N LYS A 112 -3.42 -2.94 27.71
CA LYS A 112 -2.82 -3.51 26.49
C LYS A 112 -2.71 -2.48 25.37
N TYR A 113 -3.77 -1.69 25.12
CA TYR A 113 -3.72 -0.63 24.11
C TYR A 113 -2.75 0.48 24.48
N LYS A 114 -2.75 0.95 25.74
CA LYS A 114 -1.78 1.95 26.21
C LYS A 114 -0.33 1.50 26.03
N ALA A 115 -0.05 0.20 26.20
CA ALA A 115 1.28 -0.35 25.93
C ALA A 115 1.63 -0.29 24.43
N ARG A 116 0.70 -0.65 23.54
CA ARG A 116 0.90 -0.57 22.07
C ARG A 116 1.04 0.85 21.57
N GLN A 117 0.24 1.78 22.09
CA GLN A 117 0.23 3.19 21.67
C GLN A 117 1.59 3.87 21.82
N ARG A 118 2.46 3.38 22.72
CA ARG A 118 3.85 3.86 22.86
C ARG A 118 4.69 3.64 21.61
N LEU A 119 4.38 2.61 20.82
CA LEU A 119 5.09 2.25 19.60
C LEU A 119 4.36 2.72 18.33
N ALA A 120 3.22 3.39 18.46
CA ALA A 120 2.34 3.72 17.34
C ALA A 120 2.86 4.89 16.47
N LYS A 121 4.08 5.39 16.69
CA LYS A 121 4.59 6.56 15.98
C LYS A 121 4.91 6.20 14.53
N VAL A 122 4.19 6.83 13.61
CA VAL A 122 4.43 6.72 12.16
C VAL A 122 5.31 7.88 11.70
N GLU A 123 6.14 7.65 10.68
CA GLU A 123 6.97 8.68 10.06
C GLU A 123 6.10 9.75 9.36
N THR A 124 6.46 11.03 9.50
CA THR A 124 5.69 12.17 9.00
C THR A 124 5.37 12.08 7.50
N LEU A 125 6.34 11.68 6.67
CA LEU A 125 6.14 11.56 5.21
C LEU A 125 5.11 10.49 4.86
N LEU A 126 5.05 9.40 5.63
CA LEU A 126 4.08 8.36 5.43
C LEU A 126 2.70 8.79 5.97
N GLU A 127 2.66 9.50 7.09
CA GLU A 127 1.42 10.08 7.65
C GLU A 127 0.75 11.06 6.68
N GLU A 128 1.52 11.91 6.00
CA GLU A 128 1.02 12.80 4.93
C GLU A 128 0.35 12.02 3.79
N GLN A 129 0.92 10.87 3.39
CA GLN A 129 0.33 10.01 2.36
C GLN A 129 -1.00 9.41 2.82
N PHE A 130 -1.10 8.99 4.08
CA PHE A 130 -2.34 8.49 4.67
C PHE A 130 -3.47 9.54 4.64
N GLN A 131 -3.15 10.84 4.76
CA GLN A 131 -4.15 11.91 4.61
C GLN A 131 -4.75 11.97 3.20
N SER A 132 -3.96 11.66 2.17
CA SER A 132 -4.43 11.58 0.79
C SER A 132 -5.19 10.29 0.45
N SER A 133 -5.28 9.36 1.41
CA SER A 133 -5.79 7.98 1.21
C SER A 133 -5.04 7.17 0.15
N ARG A 134 -3.85 7.62 -0.26
CA ARG A 134 -3.00 6.97 -1.26
C ARG A 134 -1.59 6.90 -0.73
N VAL A 135 -1.04 5.68 -0.66
CA VAL A 135 0.34 5.45 -0.23
C VAL A 135 1.18 4.92 -1.39
N LEU A 136 2.47 5.25 -1.39
CA LEU A 136 3.41 4.73 -2.39
C LEU A 136 3.89 3.34 -1.98
N ALA A 137 3.93 2.45 -2.97
CA ALA A 137 4.39 1.09 -2.79
C ALA A 137 5.29 0.66 -3.96
N CYS A 138 6.22 -0.24 -3.68
CA CYS A 138 7.05 -0.90 -4.66
C CYS A 138 6.53 -2.31 -4.94
N ILE A 139 6.38 -2.68 -6.22
CA ILE A 139 6.05 -4.06 -6.60
C ILE A 139 7.30 -4.94 -6.48
N SER A 140 7.27 -5.95 -5.62
CA SER A 140 8.38 -6.91 -5.45
C SER A 140 8.21 -8.18 -6.28
N SER A 141 6.96 -8.52 -6.63
CA SER A 141 6.64 -9.70 -7.44
C SER A 141 6.93 -9.48 -8.94
N ARG A 142 6.79 -10.55 -9.74
CA ARG A 142 6.86 -10.52 -11.20
C ARG A 142 5.49 -10.85 -11.79
N PRO A 143 4.60 -9.86 -12.03
CA PRO A 143 3.24 -10.09 -12.51
C PRO A 143 3.15 -10.95 -13.77
N GLY A 144 4.10 -10.78 -14.69
CA GLY A 144 4.17 -11.58 -15.92
C GLY A 144 4.58 -13.04 -15.72
N GLN A 145 5.00 -13.48 -14.53
CA GLN A 145 5.42 -14.87 -14.28
C GLN A 145 4.48 -15.57 -13.30
N CYS A 146 4.15 -14.89 -12.18
CA CYS A 146 3.33 -15.43 -11.11
C CYS A 146 1.87 -14.97 -11.15
N GLY A 147 1.50 -14.03 -12.01
CA GLY A 147 0.13 -13.52 -12.10
C GLY A 147 -0.29 -12.60 -10.95
N ARG A 148 0.65 -12.18 -10.09
CA ARG A 148 0.39 -11.36 -8.88
C ARG A 148 1.20 -10.07 -8.92
N ALA A 149 0.66 -9.00 -8.34
CA ALA A 149 1.32 -7.71 -8.17
C ALA A 149 1.51 -7.40 -6.68
N ASP A 150 2.31 -8.23 -6.02
CA ASP A 150 2.59 -8.12 -4.59
C ASP A 150 3.79 -7.19 -4.36
N GLY A 151 3.84 -6.55 -3.19
CA GLY A 151 4.80 -5.50 -2.92
C GLY A 151 4.88 -5.08 -1.47
N TYR A 152 5.53 -3.94 -1.23
CA TYR A 152 5.67 -3.34 0.09
C TYR A 152 5.53 -1.81 0.00
N LEU A 153 5.09 -1.18 1.08
CA LEU A 153 4.99 0.28 1.20
C LEU A 153 6.40 0.89 1.27
N LEU A 154 6.58 2.04 0.63
CA LEU A 154 7.83 2.78 0.74
C LEU A 154 7.88 3.55 2.06
N GLU A 155 9.00 3.43 2.80
CA GLU A 155 9.22 4.08 4.09
C GLU A 155 10.63 4.70 4.16
N GLY A 156 10.84 5.67 5.05
CA GLY A 156 12.14 6.26 5.35
C GLY A 156 12.90 6.81 4.15
N LYS A 157 14.21 6.54 4.10
CA LYS A 157 15.11 7.02 3.04
C LYS A 157 14.71 6.56 1.65
N GLU A 158 14.08 5.38 1.52
CA GLU A 158 13.61 4.88 0.23
C GLU A 158 12.43 5.73 -0.26
N LEU A 159 11.49 6.05 0.63
CA LEU A 159 10.38 6.95 0.32
C LEU A 159 10.88 8.35 -0.08
N GLU A 160 11.82 8.91 0.67
CA GLU A 160 12.44 10.21 0.36
C GLU A 160 13.10 10.20 -1.02
N PHE A 161 13.85 9.14 -1.35
CA PHE A 161 14.52 8.99 -2.63
C PHE A 161 13.52 9.00 -3.79
N TYR A 162 12.49 8.17 -3.73
CA TYR A 162 11.50 8.10 -4.83
C TYR A 162 10.65 9.36 -4.91
N ASN A 163 10.29 9.99 -3.79
CA ASN A 163 9.62 11.29 -3.79
C ASN A 163 10.45 12.35 -4.53
N ARG A 164 11.76 12.42 -4.27
CA ARG A 164 12.66 13.34 -5.00
C ARG A 164 12.70 13.03 -6.50
N LYS A 165 12.82 11.76 -6.87
CA LYS A 165 12.83 11.35 -8.29
C LYS A 165 11.53 11.66 -9.02
N ILE A 166 10.38 11.47 -8.36
CA ILE A 166 9.07 11.80 -8.92
C ILE A 166 8.93 13.32 -9.11
N LYS A 167 9.28 14.12 -8.08
CA LYS A 167 9.24 15.60 -8.17
C LYS A 167 10.14 16.12 -9.29
N ALA A 168 11.38 15.64 -9.39
CA ALA A 168 12.33 16.05 -10.43
C ALA A 168 11.85 15.69 -11.85
N LYS A 169 11.11 14.59 -12.02
CA LYS A 169 10.51 14.23 -13.32
C LYS A 169 9.28 15.06 -13.68
N LYS A 170 8.53 15.57 -12.68
CA LYS A 170 7.34 16.40 -12.92
C LYS A 170 7.68 17.86 -13.21
N GLY A 171 8.81 18.35 -12.70
CA GLY A 171 9.30 19.71 -12.95
C GLY A 171 10.09 19.89 -14.25
N LYS A 172 10.23 18.83 -15.04
CA LYS A 172 10.73 18.87 -16.43
C LYS A 172 9.55 18.74 -17.37
#